data_AF-A0A7W0GQ25-F1
#
_entry.id   AF-A0A7W0GQ25-F1
#
_cell.length_a   1.000
_cell.length_b   1.000
_cell.length_c   1.000
_cell.angle_alpha   90.00
_cell.angle_beta   90.00
_cell.angle_gamma   90.00
#
_symmetry.space_group_name_H-M   'P 1'
#
loop_
_entity.id
_entity.type
_entity.pdbx_description
1 polymer ?
#
loop_
_entity_poly.entity_id
_entity_poly.type
_entity_poly.pdbx_seq_one_letter_code
_entity_poly.pdbx_strand_id
1 'polypeptide(L)'
;MNSAQTKLSTEELVEALQEARARTQELIADLNDEQLMGPRLQIVNPLRWEVGHVAWFQEFWVLRHFGGQPPVLGHGDELYDSARVNHDTRWDLPLLAMNETLAYMRQTLERIIEQTSRDVVFLRDAEGYDEDYFLNLVLLHEQMHDEAITYSRQTLSYSPPDISVAVVQDDHDAVFEKGRLAEQNAALSHADGLNCANGDAQIPGGRFILGSGPDQGFVFDNEQWAHEVEIAPFAISKTA
;
A
#
# COMPACT_ATOMS: atom_id res chain seq x y z
N MET A 1 19.14 -17.54 14.54
CA MET A 1 19.29 -17.73 13.10
C MET A 1 18.64 -16.51 12.46
N ASN A 2 19.42 -15.54 11.98
CA ASN A 2 18.88 -14.42 11.22
C ASN A 2 18.37 -15.00 9.90
N SER A 3 17.06 -15.18 9.79
CA SER A 3 16.43 -15.25 8.47
C SER A 3 16.58 -13.86 7.89
N ALA A 4 17.66 -13.62 7.12
CA ALA A 4 17.73 -12.44 6.29
C ALA A 4 16.51 -12.50 5.37
N GLN A 5 15.55 -11.60 5.58
CA GLN A 5 14.39 -11.49 4.72
C GLN A 5 14.92 -11.24 3.32
N THR A 6 14.64 -12.15 2.40
CA THR A 6 15.20 -12.07 1.05
C THR A 6 14.57 -10.88 0.37
N LYS A 7 15.39 -9.90 -0.04
CA LYS A 7 14.94 -8.73 -0.81
C LYS A 7 14.24 -9.25 -2.07
N LEU A 8 13.03 -8.76 -2.33
CA LEU A 8 12.32 -9.04 -3.58
C LEU A 8 13.18 -8.55 -4.75
N SER A 9 13.23 -9.36 -5.81
CA SER A 9 13.77 -8.96 -7.09
C SER A 9 12.92 -7.85 -7.73
N THR A 10 13.50 -7.11 -8.66
CA THR A 10 12.77 -6.10 -9.45
C THR A 10 11.55 -6.68 -10.16
N GLU A 11 11.66 -7.93 -10.65
CA GLU A 11 10.54 -8.65 -11.28
C GLU A 11 9.41 -8.91 -10.28
N GLU A 12 9.72 -9.43 -9.09
CA GLU A 12 8.72 -9.66 -8.02
C GLU A 12 8.07 -8.34 -7.54
N LEU A 13 8.83 -7.24 -7.49
CA LEU A 13 8.29 -5.92 -7.15
C LEU A 13 7.32 -5.39 -8.22
N VAL A 14 7.63 -5.61 -9.49
CA VAL A 14 6.74 -5.24 -10.61
C VAL A 14 5.46 -6.06 -10.57
N GLU A 15 5.55 -7.37 -10.33
CA GLU A 15 4.38 -8.24 -10.17
C GLU A 15 3.51 -7.79 -8.99
N ALA A 16 4.13 -7.48 -7.84
CA ALA A 16 3.42 -6.97 -6.67
C ALA A 16 2.74 -5.61 -6.94
N LEU A 17 3.36 -4.71 -7.72
CA LEU A 17 2.74 -3.45 -8.14
C LEU A 17 1.53 -3.67 -9.06
N GLN A 18 1.59 -4.66 -9.95
CA GLN A 18 0.45 -5.03 -10.78
C GLN A 18 -0.70 -5.60 -9.94
N GLU A 19 -0.39 -6.42 -8.94
CA GLU A 19 -1.39 -6.95 -7.99
C GLU A 19 -2.04 -5.82 -7.17
N ALA A 20 -1.24 -4.94 -6.58
CA ALA A 20 -1.73 -3.77 -5.85
C ALA A 20 -2.64 -2.90 -6.73
N ARG A 21 -2.22 -2.62 -7.97
CA ARG A 21 -3.04 -1.88 -8.95
C ARG A 21 -4.37 -2.55 -9.22
N ALA A 22 -4.39 -3.87 -9.40
CA ALA A 22 -5.63 -4.61 -9.61
C ALA A 22 -6.56 -4.48 -8.40
N ARG A 23 -5.98 -4.56 -7.18
CA ARG A 23 -6.73 -4.37 -5.94
C ARG A 23 -7.32 -2.97 -5.82
N THR A 24 -6.55 -1.91 -6.10
CA THR A 24 -7.06 -0.53 -6.11
C THR A 24 -8.25 -0.38 -7.06
N GLN A 25 -8.21 -1.02 -8.24
CA GLN A 25 -9.30 -0.98 -9.20
C GLN A 25 -10.55 -1.71 -8.70
N GLU A 26 -10.40 -2.89 -8.09
CA GLU A 26 -11.52 -3.63 -7.47
C GLU A 26 -12.19 -2.82 -6.35
N LEU A 27 -11.39 -2.11 -5.54
CA LEU A 27 -11.87 -1.29 -4.43
C LEU A 27 -12.72 -0.09 -4.86
N ILE A 28 -12.71 0.30 -6.13
CA ILE A 28 -13.48 1.44 -6.65
C ILE A 28 -14.44 1.08 -7.79
N ALA A 29 -14.42 -0.17 -8.28
CA ALA A 29 -15.11 -0.59 -9.51
C ALA A 29 -16.63 -0.41 -9.47
N ASP A 30 -17.25 -0.51 -8.30
CA ASP A 30 -18.70 -0.43 -8.09
C ASP A 30 -19.19 0.97 -7.69
N LEU A 31 -18.29 1.95 -7.54
CA LEU A 31 -18.63 3.29 -7.08
C LEU A 31 -19.02 4.20 -8.25
N ASN A 32 -20.10 4.96 -8.06
CA ASN A 32 -20.47 6.03 -8.99
C ASN A 32 -19.71 7.35 -8.69
N ASP A 33 -19.82 8.34 -9.59
CA ASP A 33 -19.14 9.62 -9.44
C ASP A 33 -19.48 10.38 -8.14
N GLU A 34 -20.72 10.27 -7.64
CA GLU A 34 -21.11 10.88 -6.36
C GLU A 34 -20.39 10.21 -5.19
N GLN A 35 -20.33 8.88 -5.18
CA GLN A 35 -19.65 8.11 -4.15
C GLN A 35 -18.13 8.33 -4.17
N LEU A 36 -17.55 8.46 -5.36
CA LEU A 36 -16.12 8.71 -5.58
C LEU A 36 -15.69 10.09 -5.08
N MET A 37 -16.59 11.07 -5.06
CA MET A 37 -16.34 12.36 -4.41
C MET A 37 -16.66 12.32 -2.92
N GLY A 38 -17.82 11.75 -2.56
CA GLY A 38 -18.27 11.64 -1.17
C GLY A 38 -18.42 12.99 -0.45
N PRO A 39 -18.85 12.99 0.82
CA PRO A 39 -18.89 14.19 1.64
C PRO A 39 -17.48 14.58 2.11
N ARG A 40 -17.26 15.88 2.30
CA ARG A 40 -16.03 16.38 2.91
C ARG A 40 -16.00 16.11 4.42
N LEU A 41 -15.12 15.21 4.84
CA LEU A 41 -14.83 14.92 6.25
C LEU A 41 -13.32 15.07 6.48
N GLN A 42 -12.90 15.41 7.70
CA GLN A 42 -11.49 15.64 8.04
C GLN A 42 -10.60 14.38 8.07
N ILE A 43 -11.21 13.21 7.87
CA ILE A 43 -10.58 11.90 8.14
C ILE A 43 -10.55 10.98 6.91
N VAL A 44 -11.06 11.43 5.77
CA VAL A 44 -11.03 10.70 4.49
C VAL A 44 -10.75 11.69 3.38
N ASN A 45 -10.24 11.23 2.24
CA ASN A 45 -10.17 12.04 1.03
C ASN A 45 -11.31 11.67 0.06
N PRO A 46 -11.60 12.49 -0.97
CA PRO A 46 -12.37 12.01 -2.10
C PRO A 46 -11.64 10.82 -2.73
N LEU A 47 -12.32 9.69 -2.91
CA LEU A 47 -11.72 8.48 -3.48
C LEU A 47 -11.19 8.72 -4.90
N ARG A 48 -11.82 9.61 -5.68
CA ARG A 48 -11.28 10.04 -6.99
C ARG A 48 -9.91 10.71 -6.85
N TRP A 49 -9.71 11.51 -5.81
CA TRP A 49 -8.42 12.14 -5.54
C TRP A 49 -7.38 11.10 -5.13
N GLU A 50 -7.73 10.16 -4.24
CA GLU A 50 -6.84 9.09 -3.78
C GLU A 50 -6.27 8.27 -4.94
N VAL A 51 -7.14 7.81 -5.84
CA VAL A 51 -6.74 6.98 -6.99
C VAL A 51 -5.82 7.73 -7.94
N GLY A 52 -6.07 9.02 -8.18
CA GLY A 52 -5.18 9.85 -8.99
C GLY A 52 -3.86 10.15 -8.28
N HIS A 53 -3.89 10.31 -6.95
CA HIS A 53 -2.71 10.52 -6.12
C HIS A 53 -1.76 9.34 -6.16
N VAL A 54 -2.27 8.11 -6.08
CA VAL A 54 -1.47 6.89 -6.23
C VAL A 54 -0.71 6.86 -7.56
N ALA A 55 -1.39 7.18 -8.68
CA ALA A 55 -0.75 7.26 -10.00
C ALA A 55 0.33 8.34 -10.04
N TRP A 56 0.04 9.52 -9.49
CA TRP A 56 0.99 10.63 -9.42
C TRP A 56 2.20 10.30 -8.56
N PHE A 57 2.02 9.65 -7.43
CA PHE A 57 3.10 9.30 -6.51
C PHE A 57 4.08 8.32 -7.17
N GLN A 58 3.53 7.31 -7.86
CA GLN A 58 4.30 6.37 -8.68
C GLN A 58 5.10 7.06 -9.78
N GLU A 59 4.43 7.91 -10.56
CA GLU A 59 5.10 8.69 -11.61
C GLU A 59 6.22 9.56 -11.03
N PHE A 60 5.94 10.27 -9.93
CA PHE A 60 6.86 11.21 -9.33
C PHE A 60 8.14 10.51 -8.87
N TRP A 61 8.03 9.44 -8.08
CA TRP A 61 9.21 8.82 -7.48
C TRP A 61 9.98 7.92 -8.45
N VAL A 62 9.29 7.10 -9.25
CA VAL A 62 9.97 6.13 -10.11
C VAL A 62 10.36 6.75 -11.45
N LEU A 63 9.44 7.44 -12.12
CA LEU A 63 9.69 7.92 -13.49
C LEU A 63 10.42 9.26 -13.49
N ARG A 64 9.99 10.22 -12.67
CA ARG A 64 10.55 11.58 -12.68
C ARG A 64 11.79 11.70 -11.82
N HIS A 65 11.69 11.35 -10.54
CA HIS A 65 12.77 11.52 -9.57
C HIS A 65 13.93 10.58 -9.88
N PHE A 66 13.66 9.27 -9.93
CA PHE A 66 14.70 8.28 -10.24
C PHE A 66 15.02 8.23 -11.74
N GLY A 67 14.00 8.08 -12.59
CA GLY A 67 14.16 7.89 -14.04
C GLY A 67 14.46 9.14 -14.87
N GLY A 68 14.36 10.35 -14.30
CA GLY A 68 14.58 11.61 -15.01
C GLY A 68 13.59 11.88 -16.16
N GLN A 69 12.46 11.18 -16.20
CA GLN A 69 11.45 11.30 -17.26
C GLN A 69 10.61 12.57 -17.11
N PRO A 70 10.06 13.13 -18.20
CA PRO A 70 9.06 14.19 -18.11
C PRO A 70 7.76 13.68 -17.48
N PRO A 71 6.93 14.58 -16.91
CA PRO A 71 5.67 14.18 -16.32
C PRO A 71 4.72 13.53 -17.34
N VAL A 72 3.98 12.52 -16.91
CA VAL A 72 2.91 11.89 -17.70
C VAL A 72 1.71 12.82 -17.75
N LEU A 73 1.33 13.40 -16.59
CA LEU A 73 0.28 14.40 -16.47
C LEU A 73 0.90 15.77 -16.16
N GLY A 74 0.84 16.69 -17.12
CA GLY A 74 1.53 17.99 -17.03
C GLY A 74 1.14 18.87 -15.83
N HIS A 75 -0.11 18.76 -15.35
CA HIS A 75 -0.61 19.48 -14.18
C HIS A 75 -0.84 18.56 -12.97
N GLY A 76 -0.21 17.38 -12.95
CA GLY A 76 -0.39 16.38 -11.90
C GLY A 76 0.00 16.90 -10.51
N ASP A 77 1.08 17.67 -10.41
CA ASP A 77 1.53 18.25 -9.13
C ASP A 77 0.49 19.20 -8.51
N GLU A 78 -0.29 19.90 -9.32
CA GLU A 78 -1.32 20.83 -8.84
C GLU A 78 -2.57 20.11 -8.34
N LEU A 79 -2.81 18.89 -8.85
CA LEU A 79 -3.97 18.08 -8.50
C LEU A 79 -3.68 17.13 -7.35
N TYR A 80 -2.50 16.52 -7.33
CA TYR A 80 -2.26 15.28 -6.60
C TYR A 80 -1.06 15.32 -5.66
N ASP A 81 -0.23 16.37 -5.67
CA ASP A 81 0.87 16.47 -4.70
C ASP A 81 0.32 16.74 -3.30
N SER A 82 0.33 15.74 -2.43
CA SER A 82 -0.23 15.82 -1.07
C SER A 82 0.48 16.85 -0.19
N ALA A 83 1.72 17.22 -0.50
CA ALA A 83 2.46 18.27 0.21
C ALA A 83 2.06 19.69 -0.22
N ARG A 84 1.50 19.84 -1.43
CA ARG A 84 1.03 21.13 -1.97
C ARG A 84 -0.49 21.31 -1.87
N VAL A 85 -1.22 20.23 -2.03
CA VAL A 85 -2.68 20.21 -2.07
C VAL A 85 -3.23 19.97 -0.67
N ASN A 86 -3.70 21.06 -0.07
CA ASN A 86 -4.38 21.03 1.22
C ASN A 86 -5.58 20.07 1.18
N HIS A 87 -5.74 19.29 2.26
CA HIS A 87 -6.83 18.34 2.40
C HIS A 87 -8.21 18.93 2.05
N ASP A 88 -8.55 20.07 2.65
CA ASP A 88 -9.89 20.66 2.55
C ASP A 88 -10.26 21.17 1.16
N THR A 89 -9.28 21.31 0.25
CA THR A 89 -9.49 21.77 -1.12
C THR A 89 -9.70 20.63 -2.11
N ARG A 90 -9.45 19.36 -1.71
CA ARG A 90 -9.44 18.20 -2.62
C ARG A 90 -10.77 17.94 -3.34
N TRP A 91 -11.89 18.36 -2.76
CA TRP A 91 -13.23 18.24 -3.36
C TRP A 91 -13.53 19.24 -4.47
N ASP A 92 -12.83 20.37 -4.48
CA ASP A 92 -13.09 21.49 -5.39
C ASP A 92 -12.09 21.55 -6.56
N LEU A 93 -11.11 20.65 -6.58
CA LEU A 93 -10.10 20.57 -7.63
C LEU A 93 -10.73 20.12 -8.96
N PRO A 94 -10.18 20.57 -10.10
CA PRO A 94 -10.58 20.08 -11.41
C PRO A 94 -9.96 18.70 -11.66
N LEU A 95 -10.36 17.70 -10.86
CA LEU A 95 -9.86 16.33 -10.96
C LEU A 95 -10.26 15.71 -12.29
N LEU A 96 -9.35 14.90 -12.84
CA LEU A 96 -9.61 14.07 -14.02
C LEU A 96 -10.91 13.26 -13.86
N ALA A 97 -11.62 13.03 -14.96
CA ALA A 97 -12.73 12.09 -14.97
C ALA A 97 -12.22 10.68 -14.63
N MET A 98 -13.05 9.81 -14.04
CA MET A 98 -12.54 8.53 -13.54
C MET A 98 -11.93 7.65 -14.65
N ASN A 99 -12.49 7.68 -15.86
CA ASN A 99 -11.91 7.01 -17.02
C ASN A 99 -10.53 7.57 -17.41
N GLU A 100 -10.31 8.87 -17.24
CA GLU A 100 -9.02 9.54 -17.48
C GLU A 100 -8.02 9.21 -16.36
N THR A 101 -8.47 9.17 -15.09
CA THR A 101 -7.67 8.72 -13.95
C THR A 101 -7.20 7.28 -14.13
N LEU A 102 -8.08 6.37 -14.55
CA LEU A 102 -7.71 4.97 -14.84
C LEU A 102 -6.76 4.85 -16.03
N ALA A 103 -6.91 5.71 -17.05
CA ALA A 103 -5.97 5.76 -18.17
C ALA A 103 -4.59 6.26 -17.73
N TYR A 104 -4.56 7.26 -16.84
CA TYR A 104 -3.35 7.78 -16.25
C TYR A 104 -2.63 6.72 -15.40
N MET A 105 -3.35 6.04 -14.50
CA MET A 105 -2.82 4.91 -13.73
C MET A 105 -2.16 3.85 -14.62
N ARG A 106 -2.88 3.40 -15.66
CA ARG A 106 -2.38 2.38 -16.60
C ARG A 106 -1.12 2.86 -17.30
N GLN A 107 -1.12 4.08 -17.83
CA GLN A 107 0.04 4.64 -18.53
C GLN A 107 1.26 4.78 -17.61
N THR A 108 1.07 5.20 -16.36
CA THR A 108 2.16 5.27 -15.37
C THR A 108 2.75 3.90 -15.11
N LEU A 109 1.92 2.88 -14.84
CA LEU A 109 2.41 1.53 -14.55
C LEU A 109 3.11 0.91 -15.77
N GLU A 110 2.56 1.06 -16.98
CA GLU A 110 3.21 0.61 -18.22
C GLU A 110 4.61 1.22 -18.39
N ARG A 111 4.77 2.52 -18.10
CA ARG A 111 6.07 3.20 -18.18
C ARG A 111 7.04 2.75 -17.09
N ILE A 112 6.55 2.43 -15.90
CA ILE A 112 7.38 1.86 -14.82
C ILE A 112 7.93 0.50 -15.27
N ILE A 113 7.06 -0.37 -15.77
CA ILE A 113 7.46 -1.69 -16.30
C ILE A 113 8.48 -1.54 -17.44
N GLU A 114 8.26 -0.59 -18.36
CA GLU A 114 9.21 -0.32 -19.44
C GLU A 114 10.56 0.17 -18.93
N GLN A 115 10.57 1.00 -17.88
CA GLN A 115 11.80 1.51 -17.28
C GLN A 115 12.60 0.40 -16.60
N THR A 116 11.95 -0.44 -15.78
CA THR A 116 12.60 -1.53 -15.04
C THR A 116 13.10 -2.64 -15.95
N SER A 117 12.51 -2.79 -17.15
CA SER A 117 12.97 -3.72 -18.18
C SER A 117 14.28 -3.30 -18.86
N ARG A 118 14.79 -2.08 -18.60
CA ARG A 118 16.07 -1.60 -19.15
C ARG A 118 17.18 -1.96 -18.16
N ASP A 119 18.30 -2.51 -18.64
CA ASP A 119 19.47 -2.81 -17.79
C ASP A 119 20.09 -1.52 -17.20
N VAL A 120 19.62 -1.07 -16.05
CA VAL A 120 20.13 0.11 -15.31
C VAL A 120 20.77 -0.25 -13.98
N VAL A 121 21.50 -1.37 -13.96
CA VAL A 121 22.08 -2.07 -12.78
C VAL A 121 22.97 -1.21 -11.84
N PHE A 122 23.27 0.05 -12.19
CA PHE A 122 24.13 0.94 -11.39
C PHE A 122 23.59 2.36 -11.16
N LEU A 123 22.35 2.66 -11.53
CA LEU A 123 21.77 3.97 -11.23
C LEU A 123 21.42 4.09 -9.75
N ARG A 124 21.76 5.23 -9.18
CA ARG A 124 21.41 5.66 -7.82
C ARG A 124 20.91 7.09 -7.89
N ASP A 125 19.98 7.45 -7.02
CA ASP A 125 19.59 8.84 -6.83
C ASP A 125 20.68 9.66 -6.10
N ALA A 126 20.37 10.90 -5.72
CA ALA A 126 21.31 11.77 -5.01
C ALA A 126 21.66 11.28 -3.60
N GLU A 127 20.81 10.46 -2.99
CA GLU A 127 20.92 9.97 -1.62
C GLU A 127 21.48 8.54 -1.54
N GLY A 128 21.66 7.87 -2.68
CA GLY A 128 22.26 6.54 -2.80
C GLY A 128 21.27 5.39 -2.92
N TYR A 129 19.97 5.66 -3.11
CA TYR A 129 18.91 4.69 -3.31
C TYR A 129 18.86 4.18 -4.76
N ASP A 130 18.61 2.88 -4.95
CA ASP A 130 18.39 2.27 -6.28
C ASP A 130 16.91 2.27 -6.67
N GLU A 131 16.62 1.79 -7.88
CA GLU A 131 15.27 1.63 -8.39
C GLU A 131 14.40 0.75 -7.47
N ASP A 132 14.94 -0.35 -6.95
CA ASP A 132 14.20 -1.26 -6.06
C ASP A 132 13.70 -0.54 -4.80
N TYR A 133 14.47 0.42 -4.25
CA TYR A 133 14.00 1.24 -3.13
C TYR A 133 12.74 2.02 -3.51
N PHE A 134 12.76 2.71 -4.66
CA PHE A 134 11.60 3.49 -5.11
C PHE A 134 10.42 2.61 -5.52
N LEU A 135 10.66 1.42 -6.09
CA LEU A 135 9.60 0.45 -6.37
C LEU A 135 8.92 -0.03 -5.09
N ASN A 136 9.68 -0.35 -4.04
CA ASN A 136 9.11 -0.69 -2.73
C ASN A 136 8.34 0.50 -2.13
N LEU A 137 8.91 1.71 -2.19
CA LEU A 137 8.27 2.92 -1.68
C LEU A 137 6.88 3.10 -2.29
N VAL A 138 6.77 3.02 -3.61
CA VAL A 138 5.49 3.27 -4.30
C VAL A 138 4.53 2.08 -4.22
N LEU A 139 5.03 0.85 -4.06
CA LEU A 139 4.22 -0.35 -3.79
C LEU A 139 3.54 -0.24 -2.43
N LEU A 140 4.32 -0.03 -1.37
CA LEU A 140 3.79 0.08 -0.02
C LEU A 140 2.88 1.31 0.13
N HIS A 141 3.20 2.40 -0.57
CA HIS A 141 2.32 3.56 -0.65
C HIS A 141 0.96 3.23 -1.30
N GLU A 142 0.92 2.53 -2.44
CA GLU A 142 -0.36 2.11 -3.04
C GLU A 142 -1.15 1.20 -2.09
N GLN A 143 -0.50 0.26 -1.40
CA GLN A 143 -1.15 -0.61 -0.41
C GLN A 143 -1.70 0.17 0.81
N MET A 144 -0.99 1.19 1.29
CA MET A 144 -1.50 2.10 2.33
C MET A 144 -2.75 2.85 1.85
N HIS A 145 -2.78 3.27 0.57
CA HIS A 145 -3.96 3.90 -0.02
C HIS A 145 -5.10 2.92 -0.29
N ASP A 146 -4.83 1.64 -0.56
CA ASP A 146 -5.87 0.60 -0.61
C ASP A 146 -6.54 0.39 0.75
N GLU A 147 -5.76 0.39 1.84
CA GLU A 147 -6.31 0.43 3.20
C GLU A 147 -7.14 1.71 3.41
N ALA A 148 -6.65 2.86 2.92
CA ALA A 148 -7.35 4.13 3.03
C ALA A 148 -8.69 4.15 2.31
N ILE A 149 -8.75 3.63 1.09
CA ILE A 149 -9.99 3.46 0.34
C ILE A 149 -10.93 2.53 1.11
N THR A 150 -10.41 1.43 1.67
CA THR A 150 -11.20 0.44 2.41
C THR A 150 -11.87 1.06 3.65
N TYR A 151 -11.11 1.72 4.53
CA TYR A 151 -11.72 2.34 5.71
C TYR A 151 -12.58 3.55 5.34
N SER A 152 -12.30 4.25 4.23
CA SER A 152 -13.12 5.35 3.74
C SER A 152 -14.50 4.84 3.31
N ARG A 153 -14.57 3.72 2.57
CA ARG A 153 -15.85 3.06 2.24
C ARG A 153 -16.62 2.69 3.49
N GLN A 154 -15.95 2.12 4.49
CA GLN A 154 -16.58 1.78 5.79
C GLN A 154 -17.11 3.03 6.51
N THR A 155 -16.31 4.09 6.58
CA THR A 155 -16.65 5.38 7.21
C THR A 155 -17.87 6.01 6.54
N LEU A 156 -17.96 5.92 5.22
CA LEU A 156 -19.06 6.44 4.42
C LEU A 156 -20.25 5.47 4.31
N SER A 157 -20.17 4.31 4.97
CA SER A 157 -21.21 3.26 4.95
C SER A 157 -21.56 2.78 3.54
N TYR A 158 -20.57 2.74 2.63
CA TYR A 158 -20.75 2.15 1.31
C TYR A 158 -20.78 0.61 1.39
N SER A 159 -21.36 -0.03 0.38
CA SER A 159 -21.37 -1.48 0.28
C SER A 159 -19.94 -2.04 0.25
N PRO A 160 -19.68 -3.23 0.83
CA PRO A 160 -18.40 -3.90 0.66
C PRO A 160 -18.10 -4.16 -0.83
N PRO A 161 -16.87 -3.92 -1.30
CA PRO A 161 -16.49 -4.17 -2.69
C PRO A 161 -16.42 -5.69 -2.98
N ASP A 162 -16.64 -6.09 -4.24
CA ASP A 162 -16.40 -7.47 -4.70
C ASP A 162 -14.91 -7.60 -5.05
N ILE A 163 -14.15 -8.12 -4.10
CA ILE A 163 -12.71 -8.29 -4.20
C ILE A 163 -12.41 -9.72 -4.69
N SER A 164 -11.51 -9.86 -5.68
CA SER A 164 -11.03 -11.18 -6.04
C SER A 164 -10.13 -11.72 -4.92
N VAL A 165 -10.37 -12.94 -4.49
CA VAL A 165 -9.42 -13.64 -3.63
C VAL A 165 -8.55 -14.48 -4.55
N ALA A 166 -7.27 -14.14 -4.64
CA ALA A 166 -6.30 -14.96 -5.34
C ALA A 166 -6.38 -16.37 -4.75
N VAL A 167 -6.88 -17.29 -5.57
CA VAL A 167 -6.84 -18.70 -5.26
C VAL A 167 -5.37 -19.08 -5.35
N VAL A 168 -4.68 -19.13 -4.21
CA VAL A 168 -3.41 -19.82 -4.13
C VAL A 168 -3.73 -21.26 -4.53
N GLN A 169 -3.36 -21.64 -5.75
CA GLN A 169 -3.29 -23.05 -6.11
C GLN A 169 -2.19 -23.65 -5.24
N ASP A 170 -2.53 -24.03 -4.01
CA ASP A 170 -1.81 -25.09 -3.35
C ASP A 170 -1.82 -26.26 -4.34
N ASP A 171 -0.65 -26.86 -4.54
CA ASP A 171 -0.41 -28.04 -5.39
C ASP A 171 -1.09 -29.32 -4.82
N HIS A 172 -2.22 -29.13 -4.12
CA HIS A 172 -3.06 -30.11 -3.48
C HIS A 172 -4.54 -29.72 -3.71
N ASP A 173 -5.11 -30.19 -4.82
CA ASP A 173 -6.54 -30.48 -5.06
C ASP A 173 -7.57 -29.86 -4.08
N ALA A 174 -7.66 -28.54 -4.03
CA ALA A 174 -8.76 -27.86 -3.34
C ALA A 174 -9.23 -26.67 -4.17
N VAL A 175 -10.30 -26.91 -4.94
CA VAL A 175 -11.06 -25.87 -5.64
C VAL A 175 -11.54 -24.85 -4.60
N PHE A 176 -11.04 -23.61 -4.69
CA PHE A 176 -11.52 -22.51 -3.86
C PHE A 176 -12.88 -22.04 -4.37
N GLU A 177 -13.96 -22.54 -3.76
CA GLU A 177 -15.30 -21.97 -3.94
C GLU A 177 -15.51 -20.77 -3.01
N LYS A 178 -16.17 -19.72 -3.54
CA LYS A 178 -16.52 -18.44 -2.91
C LYS A 178 -17.24 -18.57 -1.54
N GLY A 179 -17.71 -19.77 -1.17
CA GLY A 179 -18.33 -20.08 0.12
C GLY A 179 -17.35 -20.24 1.30
N ARG A 180 -16.05 -20.48 1.06
CA ARG A 180 -15.09 -20.81 2.12
C ARG A 180 -14.64 -19.61 2.98
N LEU A 181 -14.78 -18.38 2.49
CA LEU A 181 -14.46 -17.16 3.28
C LEU A 181 -15.47 -16.94 4.41
N ALA A 182 -16.75 -17.23 4.16
CA ALA A 182 -17.78 -17.16 5.20
C ALA A 182 -17.55 -18.21 6.29
N GLU A 183 -17.12 -19.41 5.91
CA GLU A 183 -16.75 -20.48 6.85
C GLU A 183 -15.41 -20.26 7.54
N GLN A 184 -14.41 -19.64 6.91
CA GLN A 184 -13.14 -19.28 7.57
C GLN A 184 -13.32 -18.15 8.60
N ASN A 185 -14.16 -17.16 8.32
CA ASN A 185 -14.57 -16.16 9.30
C ASN A 185 -15.36 -16.79 10.47
N ALA A 186 -16.18 -17.80 10.19
CA ALA A 186 -16.85 -18.58 11.23
C ALA A 186 -15.88 -19.52 11.98
N ALA A 187 -14.84 -20.05 11.35
CA ALA A 187 -13.84 -20.91 11.97
C ALA A 187 -12.87 -20.13 12.88
N LEU A 188 -12.57 -18.87 12.56
CA LEU A 188 -11.93 -17.93 13.50
C LEU A 188 -12.79 -17.71 14.76
N SER A 189 -14.11 -17.90 14.66
CA SER A 189 -15.03 -17.80 15.78
C SER A 189 -15.24 -19.09 16.57
N HIS A 190 -14.66 -20.23 16.15
CA HIS A 190 -14.84 -21.52 16.82
C HIS A 190 -13.52 -22.08 17.37
N ALA A 191 -13.15 -21.52 18.53
CA ALA A 191 -12.63 -22.19 19.71
C ALA A 191 -11.99 -23.59 19.54
N ASP A 192 -10.68 -23.58 19.26
CA ASP A 192 -9.70 -24.46 19.96
C ASP A 192 -8.40 -23.70 20.34
N GLY A 193 -8.20 -22.47 19.82
CA GLY A 193 -7.08 -21.57 20.18
C GLY A 193 -7.40 -20.45 21.17
N LEU A 194 -8.66 -20.29 21.59
CA LEU A 194 -9.10 -19.15 22.41
C LEU A 194 -8.38 -19.09 23.79
N ASN A 195 -8.02 -20.23 24.37
CA ASN A 195 -7.32 -20.25 25.65
C ASN A 195 -5.85 -19.80 25.57
N CYS A 196 -5.21 -19.87 24.40
CA CYS A 196 -3.85 -19.38 24.20
C CYS A 196 -3.81 -17.88 23.86
N ALA A 197 -4.89 -17.40 23.22
CA ALA A 197 -5.11 -16.01 22.81
C ALA A 197 -5.61 -15.12 23.96
N ASN A 198 -6.19 -15.69 25.02
CA ASN A 198 -6.63 -14.93 26.19
C ASN A 198 -5.46 -14.49 27.10
N GLY A 199 -5.61 -13.30 27.70
CA GLY A 199 -4.71 -12.72 28.69
C GLY A 199 -3.51 -11.97 28.10
N ASP A 200 -2.59 -11.58 28.98
CA ASP A 200 -1.47 -10.72 28.59
C ASP A 200 -0.18 -11.50 28.33
N ALA A 201 0.58 -11.06 27.32
CA ALA A 201 1.99 -11.40 27.15
C ALA A 201 2.82 -10.56 28.13
N GLN A 202 3.63 -11.24 28.94
CA GLN A 202 4.55 -10.59 29.87
C GLN A 202 5.87 -10.29 29.15
N ILE A 203 6.24 -9.02 29.10
CA ILE A 203 7.49 -8.56 28.49
C ILE A 203 8.46 -8.19 29.61
N PRO A 204 9.58 -8.93 29.78
CA PRO A 204 10.55 -8.60 30.81
C PRO A 204 11.21 -7.25 30.50
N GLY A 205 11.51 -6.50 31.56
CA GLY A 205 12.27 -5.26 31.42
C GLY A 205 13.70 -5.52 30.98
N GLY A 206 14.27 -4.58 30.24
CA GLY A 206 15.63 -4.71 29.70
C GLY A 206 15.93 -3.69 28.61
N ARG A 207 17.07 -3.92 27.96
CA ARG A 207 17.51 -3.14 26.80
C ARG A 207 17.07 -3.85 25.53
N PHE A 208 16.39 -3.11 24.66
CA PHE A 208 15.90 -3.58 23.38
C PHE A 208 16.46 -2.70 22.26
N ILE A 209 16.55 -3.25 21.06
CA ILE A 209 16.85 -2.48 19.85
C ILE A 209 15.52 -2.10 19.20
N LEU A 210 15.25 -0.80 19.07
CA LEU A 210 14.07 -0.25 18.41
C LEU A 210 14.46 0.36 17.07
N GLY A 211 13.64 0.12 16.04
CA GLY A 211 13.90 0.53 14.66
C GLY A 211 14.64 -0.54 13.87
N SER A 212 14.82 -0.28 12.58
CA SER A 212 15.34 -1.26 11.62
C SER A 212 16.81 -1.03 11.29
N GLY A 213 17.51 -2.12 11.00
CA GLY A 213 18.90 -2.12 10.56
C GLY A 213 19.05 -1.88 9.05
N PRO A 214 20.23 -1.46 8.56
CA PRO A 214 20.48 -1.24 7.13
C PRO A 214 20.46 -2.52 6.27
N ASP A 215 20.43 -3.70 6.90
CA ASP A 215 20.40 -5.01 6.25
C ASP A 215 18.99 -5.62 6.14
N GLN A 216 17.93 -4.91 6.59
CA GLN A 216 16.55 -5.43 6.65
C GLN A 216 15.69 -5.20 5.39
N GLY A 217 16.30 -4.83 4.26
CA GLY A 217 15.56 -4.54 3.03
C GLY A 217 15.02 -3.11 3.01
N PHE A 218 13.82 -2.91 2.44
CA PHE A 218 13.17 -1.59 2.45
C PHE A 218 12.69 -1.24 3.87
N VAL A 219 12.92 0.01 4.26
CA VAL A 219 12.53 0.56 5.57
C VAL A 219 12.08 2.01 5.36
N PHE A 220 10.91 2.38 5.88
CA PHE A 220 10.47 3.78 5.90
C PHE A 220 11.37 4.64 6.79
N ASP A 221 11.46 5.94 6.48
CA ASP A 221 12.33 6.87 7.21
C ASP A 221 12.05 6.92 8.72
N ASN A 222 10.78 6.86 9.12
CA ASN A 222 10.33 6.86 10.52
C ASN A 222 10.64 5.57 11.29
N GLU A 223 11.03 4.49 10.61
CA GLU A 223 11.48 3.23 11.19
C GLU A 223 13.01 3.15 11.33
N GLN A 224 13.73 4.13 10.77
CA GLN A 224 15.18 4.24 10.85
C GLN A 224 15.63 5.12 12.04
N TRP A 225 16.81 4.92 12.63
CA TRP A 225 17.67 3.74 12.58
C TRP A 225 17.59 3.01 13.93
N ALA A 226 17.89 1.72 13.90
CA ALA A 226 18.03 0.87 15.08
C ALA A 226 18.85 1.55 16.20
N HIS A 227 18.26 1.70 17.39
CA HIS A 227 18.91 2.26 18.58
C HIS A 227 18.47 1.55 19.86
N GLU A 228 19.31 1.61 20.90
CA GLU A 228 19.03 0.98 22.20
C GLU A 228 18.00 1.79 23.00
N VAL A 229 16.98 1.12 23.51
CA VAL A 229 15.94 1.68 24.40
C VAL A 229 15.83 0.80 25.65
N GLU A 230 15.78 1.44 26.82
CA GLU A 230 15.51 0.76 28.09
C GLU A 230 14.00 0.75 28.36
N ILE A 231 13.43 -0.44 28.50
CA ILE A 231 12.00 -0.66 28.69
C ILE A 231 11.79 -1.33 30.05
N ALA A 232 10.92 -0.74 30.89
CA ALA A 232 10.50 -1.33 32.15
C ALA A 232 9.62 -2.58 31.91
N PRO A 233 9.57 -3.57 32.83
CA PRO A 233 8.71 -4.73 32.64
C PRO A 233 7.24 -4.31 32.54
N PHE A 234 6.52 -4.88 31.58
CA PHE A 234 5.10 -4.61 31.36
C PHE A 234 4.38 -5.84 30.82
N ALA A 235 3.06 -5.74 30.74
CA ALA A 235 2.18 -6.73 30.15
C ALA A 235 1.36 -6.08 29.03
N ILE A 236 1.14 -6.78 27.92
CA ILE A 236 0.30 -6.33 26.81
C ILE A 236 -0.68 -7.44 26.43
N SER A 237 -1.94 -7.09 26.17
CA SER A 237 -2.95 -8.07 25.75
C SER A 237 -2.47 -8.82 24.51
N LYS A 238 -2.63 -10.15 24.49
CA LYS A 238 -2.24 -10.98 23.34
C LYS A 238 -3.16 -10.77 22.13
N THR A 239 -4.36 -10.25 22.36
CA THR A 239 -5.34 -9.92 21.32
C THR A 239 -5.91 -8.53 21.57
N ALA A 240 -6.18 -7.78 20.50
CA ALA A 240 -6.85 -6.49 20.53
C ALA A 240 -8.38 -6.63 20.57
#